data_AF-A0ABD6FRV7-F1
#
_entry.id   AF-A0ABD6FRV7-F1
#
_cell.length_a   1.000
_cell.length_b   1.000
_cell.length_c   1.000
_cell.angle_alpha   90.00
_cell.angle_beta   90.00
_cell.angle_gamma   90.00
#
_symmetry.space_group_name_H-M   'P 1'
#
loop_
_entity.id
_entity.type
_entity.pdbx_description
1 polymer ?
#
loop_
_entity_poly.entity_id
_entity_poly.type
_entity_poly.pdbx_seq_one_letter_code
_entity_poly.pdbx_strand_id
1 'polypeptide(L)'
;MTTTAHDAKTQPEASAAQEVDALVARAQRALAAYSTFTQDDVNLLVKKASVAALNQHGALAKLAVEETGRGVFEDKAVKNIFACEHVTHSMAPMKTVGVIHEDPLLGITEIAEPVGVVAGITPVTNPTSTAIFKSLIALKTR
;
A
#
# COMPACT_ATOMS: atom_id res chain seq x y z
N MET A 1 -44.37 -33.53 -8.11
CA MET A 1 -43.33 -33.43 -7.08
C MET A 1 -42.25 -32.50 -7.62
N THR A 2 -42.52 -31.21 -7.53
CA THR A 2 -41.88 -30.26 -6.57
C THR A 2 -40.45 -29.90 -6.98
N THR A 3 -40.40 -28.85 -7.78
CA THR A 3 -39.32 -27.86 -7.92
C THR A 3 -38.82 -27.43 -6.55
N THR A 4 -37.51 -27.57 -6.31
CA THR A 4 -36.80 -26.82 -5.26
C THR A 4 -35.89 -25.81 -5.96
N ALA A 5 -36.42 -24.61 -6.16
CA ALA A 5 -35.61 -23.43 -6.42
C ALA A 5 -34.75 -23.17 -5.17
N HIS A 6 -33.43 -23.18 -5.34
CA HIS A 6 -32.54 -22.65 -4.34
C HIS A 6 -32.64 -21.12 -4.39
N ASP A 7 -33.37 -20.55 -3.43
CA ASP A 7 -33.32 -19.13 -3.11
C ASP A 7 -31.90 -18.76 -2.65
N ALA A 8 -31.06 -18.40 -3.61
CA ALA A 8 -29.85 -17.67 -3.34
C ALA A 8 -30.25 -16.25 -2.91
N LYS A 9 -30.44 -16.06 -1.59
CA LYS A 9 -30.64 -14.74 -0.99
C LYS A 9 -29.50 -13.81 -1.43
N THR A 10 -29.80 -12.91 -2.36
CA THR A 10 -28.95 -11.79 -2.74
C THR A 10 -28.84 -10.88 -1.52
N GLN A 11 -27.66 -10.82 -0.91
CA GLN A 11 -27.37 -9.79 0.08
C GLN A 11 -27.47 -8.43 -0.62
N PRO A 12 -28.04 -7.39 0.01
CA PRO A 12 -28.06 -6.07 -0.59
C PRO A 12 -26.63 -5.57 -0.71
N GLU A 13 -26.16 -5.37 -1.95
CA GLU A 13 -24.86 -4.75 -2.21
C GLU A 13 -24.83 -3.37 -1.53
N ALA A 14 -23.86 -3.16 -0.65
CA ALA A 14 -23.62 -1.85 -0.07
C ALA A 14 -23.26 -0.88 -1.21
N SER A 15 -23.75 0.35 -1.16
CA SER A 15 -23.35 1.35 -2.16
C SER A 15 -21.84 1.59 -2.09
N ALA A 16 -21.21 1.94 -3.22
CA ALA A 16 -19.77 2.22 -3.27
C ALA A 16 -19.32 3.25 -2.20
N ALA A 17 -20.18 4.23 -1.88
CA ALA A 17 -19.91 5.19 -0.81
C ALA A 17 -19.81 4.50 0.57
N GLN A 18 -20.73 3.58 0.88
CA GLN A 18 -20.72 2.83 2.15
C GLN A 18 -19.50 1.91 2.26
N GLU A 19 -19.04 1.31 1.15
CA GLU A 19 -17.82 0.51 1.14
C GLU A 19 -16.57 1.35 1.41
N VAL A 20 -16.47 2.51 0.76
CA VAL A 20 -15.38 3.46 0.96
C VAL A 20 -15.37 3.97 2.40
N ASP A 21 -16.50 4.37 2.95
CA ASP A 21 -16.62 4.83 4.34
C ASP A 21 -16.16 3.75 5.33
N ALA A 22 -16.55 2.49 5.10
CA ALA A 22 -16.12 1.37 5.92
C ALA A 22 -14.61 1.08 5.80
N LEU A 23 -14.00 1.26 4.62
CA LEU A 23 -12.55 1.18 4.42
C LEU A 23 -11.81 2.30 5.17
N VAL A 24 -12.28 3.55 5.03
CA VAL A 24 -11.68 4.72 5.69
C VAL A 24 -11.76 4.59 7.21
N ALA A 25 -12.91 4.17 7.76
CA ALA A 25 -13.07 3.97 9.20
C ALA A 25 -12.11 2.89 9.75
N ARG A 26 -11.85 1.82 8.98
CA ARG A 26 -10.85 0.80 9.35
C ARG A 26 -9.44 1.36 9.28
N ALA A 27 -9.11 2.11 8.22
CA ALA A 27 -7.81 2.73 8.05
C ALA A 27 -7.48 3.73 9.16
N GLN A 28 -8.45 4.54 9.62
CA GLN A 28 -8.27 5.46 10.74
C GLN A 28 -7.96 4.73 12.05
N ARG A 29 -8.63 3.60 12.33
CA ARG A 29 -8.30 2.77 13.50
C ARG A 29 -6.90 2.17 13.41
N ALA A 30 -6.52 1.70 12.22
CA ALA A 30 -5.17 1.17 11.98
C ALA A 30 -4.11 2.26 12.14
N LEU A 31 -4.34 3.47 11.62
CA LEU A 31 -3.46 4.63 11.76
C LEU A 31 -3.23 5.01 13.22
N ALA A 32 -4.31 5.02 14.03
CA ALA A 32 -4.19 5.29 15.46
C ALA A 32 -3.28 4.27 16.16
N ALA A 33 -3.43 2.98 15.85
CA ALA A 33 -2.52 1.94 16.37
C ALA A 33 -1.10 2.07 15.79
N TYR A 34 -0.97 2.50 14.53
CA TYR A 34 0.32 2.64 13.86
C TYR A 34 1.14 3.83 14.38
N SER A 35 0.47 4.82 15.00
CA SER A 35 1.11 6.01 15.57
C SER A 35 2.12 5.73 16.70
N THR A 36 2.04 4.56 17.34
CA THR A 36 2.96 4.17 18.42
C THR A 36 4.23 3.49 17.92
N PHE A 37 4.34 3.25 16.61
CA PHE A 37 5.43 2.45 16.05
C PHE A 37 6.70 3.30 15.95
N THR A 38 7.82 2.69 16.36
CA THR A 38 9.14 3.31 16.28
C THR A 38 9.67 3.29 14.85
N GLN A 39 10.75 4.03 14.60
CA GLN A 39 11.42 4.00 13.30
C GLN A 39 11.85 2.59 12.90
N ASP A 40 12.31 1.78 13.85
CA ASP A 40 12.76 0.40 13.61
C ASP A 40 11.60 -0.53 13.29
N ASP A 41 10.46 -0.38 13.97
CA ASP A 41 9.24 -1.13 13.65
C ASP A 41 8.77 -0.83 12.23
N VAL A 42 8.72 0.44 11.85
CA VAL A 42 8.34 0.90 10.51
C VAL A 42 9.32 0.34 9.47
N ASN A 43 10.63 0.44 9.71
CA ASN A 43 11.65 -0.09 8.81
C ASN A 43 11.51 -1.61 8.61
N LEU A 44 11.23 -2.35 9.69
CA LEU A 44 11.02 -3.80 9.63
C LEU A 44 9.77 -4.15 8.81
N LEU A 45 8.67 -3.41 8.99
CA LEU A 45 7.44 -3.62 8.25
C LEU A 45 7.62 -3.37 6.76
N VAL A 46 8.22 -2.23 6.39
CA VAL A 46 8.50 -1.89 4.98
C VAL A 46 9.38 -2.96 4.34
N LYS A 47 10.43 -3.43 5.05
CA LYS A 47 11.30 -4.51 4.55
C LYS A 47 10.52 -5.81 4.33
N LYS A 48 9.68 -6.23 5.27
CA LYS A 48 8.85 -7.44 5.13
C LYS A 48 7.83 -7.32 4.01
N ALA A 49 7.17 -6.17 3.89
CA ALA A 49 6.21 -5.89 2.82
C ALA A 49 6.89 -5.92 1.44
N SER A 50 8.07 -5.32 1.32
CA SER A 50 8.87 -5.35 0.10
C SER A 50 9.25 -6.78 -0.31
N VAL A 51 9.72 -7.61 0.62
CA VAL A 51 10.05 -9.02 0.35
C VAL A 51 8.82 -9.83 -0.06
N ALA A 52 7.67 -9.60 0.58
CA ALA A 52 6.43 -10.27 0.23
C ALA A 52 5.95 -9.89 -1.18
N ALA A 53 6.01 -8.60 -1.53
CA ALA A 53 5.68 -8.11 -2.86
C ALA A 53 6.66 -8.63 -3.91
N LEU A 54 7.96 -8.68 -3.59
CA LEU A 54 8.99 -9.26 -4.44
C LEU A 54 8.71 -10.74 -4.69
N ASN A 55 8.34 -11.53 -3.69
CA ASN A 55 8.00 -12.94 -3.90
C ASN A 55 6.79 -13.13 -4.85
N GLN A 56 5.86 -12.17 -4.88
CA GLN A 56 4.66 -12.21 -5.71
C GLN A 56 4.78 -11.45 -7.05
N HIS A 57 5.96 -10.90 -7.38
CA HIS A 57 6.15 -10.02 -8.54
C HIS A 57 5.64 -10.63 -9.86
N GLY A 58 5.95 -11.91 -10.10
CA GLY A 58 5.52 -12.65 -11.29
C GLY A 58 4.03 -12.96 -11.29
N ALA A 59 3.48 -13.47 -10.19
CA ALA A 59 2.05 -13.75 -10.09
C ALA A 59 1.19 -12.50 -10.35
N LEU A 60 1.60 -11.37 -9.76
CA LEU A 60 0.94 -10.07 -9.97
C LEU A 60 1.10 -9.57 -11.41
N ALA A 61 2.27 -9.73 -12.02
CA ALA A 61 2.50 -9.35 -13.41
C ALA A 61 1.59 -10.14 -14.38
N LYS A 62 1.44 -11.45 -14.15
CA LYS A 62 0.55 -12.31 -14.92
C LYS A 62 -0.90 -11.86 -14.81
N LEU A 63 -1.39 -11.67 -13.58
CA LEU A 63 -2.76 -11.19 -13.33
C LEU A 63 -3.02 -9.85 -14.04
N ALA A 64 -2.06 -8.93 -13.97
CA ALA A 64 -2.19 -7.62 -14.62
C ALA A 64 -2.28 -7.72 -16.16
N VAL A 65 -1.56 -8.64 -16.80
CA VAL A 65 -1.67 -8.84 -18.26
C VAL A 65 -3.00 -9.50 -18.60
N GLU A 66 -3.39 -10.55 -17.86
CA GLU A 66 -4.61 -11.31 -18.09
C GLU A 66 -5.87 -10.44 -17.93
N GLU A 67 -5.92 -9.60 -16.90
CA GLU A 67 -7.07 -8.73 -16.63
C GLU A 67 -7.14 -7.54 -17.59
N THR A 68 -6.00 -6.88 -17.85
CA THR A 68 -6.02 -5.63 -18.64
C THR A 68 -5.87 -5.84 -20.13
N GLY A 69 -5.35 -6.98 -20.57
CA GLY A 69 -4.99 -7.25 -21.97
C GLY A 69 -3.86 -6.35 -22.50
N ARG A 70 -3.08 -5.69 -21.64
CA ARG A 70 -2.09 -4.67 -22.05
C ARG A 70 -0.68 -4.94 -21.51
N GLY A 71 0.31 -4.78 -22.39
CA GLY A 71 1.72 -4.88 -22.07
C GLY A 71 2.23 -6.32 -22.09
N VAL A 72 3.49 -6.49 -21.67
CA VAL A 72 4.19 -7.78 -21.69
C VAL A 72 4.47 -8.22 -20.24
N PHE A 73 4.39 -9.52 -19.98
CA PHE A 73 4.56 -10.10 -18.65
C PHE A 73 5.92 -9.73 -18.04
N GLU A 74 7.00 -9.92 -18.81
CA GLU A 74 8.38 -9.71 -18.40
C GLU A 74 8.61 -8.25 -17.97
N ASP A 75 8.13 -7.29 -18.76
CA ASP A 75 8.24 -5.87 -18.44
C ASP A 75 7.47 -5.51 -17.16
N LYS A 76 6.29 -6.10 -16.94
CA LYS A 76 5.52 -5.87 -15.72
C LYS A 76 6.17 -6.53 -14.50
N ALA A 77 6.79 -7.70 -14.66
CA ALA A 77 7.55 -8.36 -13.61
C ALA A 77 8.75 -7.50 -13.19
N VAL A 78 9.51 -6.95 -14.15
CA VAL A 78 10.61 -6.02 -13.88
C VAL A 78 10.12 -4.75 -13.19
N LYS A 79 8.99 -4.17 -13.63
CA LYS A 79 8.39 -3.00 -12.96
C LYS A 79 7.96 -3.30 -11.52
N ASN A 80 7.44 -4.50 -11.25
CA ASN A 80 7.08 -4.92 -9.90
C ASN A 80 8.35 -5.07 -9.03
N ILE A 81 9.40 -5.70 -9.55
CA ILE A 81 10.71 -5.81 -8.85
C ILE A 81 11.27 -4.42 -8.54
N PHE A 82 11.25 -3.51 -9.51
CA PHE A 82 11.70 -2.12 -9.31
C PHE A 82 10.93 -1.43 -8.18
N ALA A 83 9.60 -1.56 -8.16
CA ALA A 83 8.78 -0.99 -7.10
C ALA A 83 9.08 -1.60 -5.72
N CYS A 84 9.46 -2.88 -5.65
CA CYS A 84 9.79 -3.56 -4.39
C CYS A 84 11.18 -3.20 -3.88
N GLU A 85 12.21 -3.38 -4.70
CA GLU A 85 13.60 -3.28 -4.27
C GLU A 85 14.12 -1.85 -4.30
N HIS A 86 13.99 -1.17 -5.45
CA HIS A 86 14.62 0.13 -5.65
C HIS A 86 14.01 1.19 -4.73
N VAL A 87 12.68 1.20 -4.61
CA VAL A 87 11.96 2.15 -3.75
C VAL A 87 12.30 1.90 -2.28
N THR A 88 12.28 0.63 -1.85
CA THR A 88 12.63 0.29 -0.46
C THR A 88 14.07 0.67 -0.12
N HIS A 89 14.99 0.44 -1.05
CA HIS A 89 16.39 0.84 -0.89
C HIS A 89 16.53 2.35 -0.81
N SER A 90 15.87 3.12 -1.67
CA SER A 90 15.98 4.58 -1.69
C SER A 90 15.42 5.23 -0.43
N MET A 91 14.36 4.67 0.17
CA MET A 91 13.75 5.20 1.40
C MET A 91 14.35 4.63 2.70
N ALA A 92 15.24 3.64 2.62
CA ALA A 92 15.86 3.02 3.79
C ALA A 92 16.56 4.03 4.74
N PRO A 93 17.37 4.99 4.26
CA PRO A 93 18.06 5.93 5.14
C PRO A 93 17.18 7.07 5.68
N MET A 94 15.94 7.21 5.17
CA MET A 94 15.06 8.32 5.54
C MET A 94 14.49 8.13 6.94
N LYS A 95 14.56 9.17 7.77
CA LYS A 95 13.83 9.26 9.05
C LYS A 95 12.43 9.79 8.78
N THR A 96 11.43 9.10 9.32
CA THR A 96 10.00 9.38 9.13
C THR A 96 9.20 9.33 10.43
N VAL A 97 9.88 9.13 11.57
CA VAL A 97 9.26 9.05 12.89
C VAL A 97 9.94 10.02 13.84
N GLY A 98 9.16 10.92 14.46
CA GLY A 98 9.65 11.84 15.47
C GLY A 98 10.59 12.90 14.89
N VAL A 99 11.64 13.25 15.65
CA VAL A 99 12.61 14.26 15.22
C VAL A 99 13.47 13.74 14.08
N ILE A 100 13.37 14.40 12.92
CA ILE A 100 14.10 14.01 11.70
C ILE A 100 15.35 14.85 11.50
N HIS A 101 15.35 16.09 11.98
CA HIS A 101 16.45 17.03 11.85
C HIS A 101 16.46 18.03 13.01
N GLU A 102 17.65 18.39 13.48
CA GLU A 102 17.88 19.41 14.50
C GLU A 102 19.00 20.33 14.03
N ASP A 103 18.72 21.64 14.00
CA ASP A 103 19.69 22.70 13.75
C ASP A 103 19.89 23.52 15.02
N PRO A 104 20.96 23.26 15.80
CA PRO A 104 21.26 24.00 17.02
C PRO A 104 21.64 25.47 16.80
N LEU A 105 22.13 25.83 15.60
CA LEU A 105 22.57 27.18 15.29
C LEU A 105 21.39 28.10 15.02
N LEU A 106 20.38 27.58 14.30
CA LEU A 106 19.13 28.29 14.03
C LEU A 106 18.07 28.05 15.11
N GLY A 107 18.28 27.07 16.00
CA GLY A 107 17.30 26.68 17.01
C GLY A 107 16.05 26.02 16.41
N ILE A 108 16.21 25.30 15.29
CA ILE A 108 15.10 24.69 14.54
C ILE A 108 15.11 23.18 14.78
N THR A 109 13.95 22.60 15.11
CA THR A 109 13.73 21.16 15.20
C THR A 109 12.61 20.77 14.25
N GLU A 110 12.88 19.81 13.37
CA GLU A 110 11.89 19.27 12.43
C GLU A 110 11.37 17.93 12.94
N ILE A 111 10.04 17.81 13.03
CA ILE A 111 9.33 16.62 13.49
C ILE A 111 8.47 16.10 12.35
N ALA A 112 8.63 14.82 12.00
CA ALA A 112 7.79 14.16 11.01
C ALA A 112 6.45 13.76 11.61
N GLU A 113 5.37 14.23 10.98
CA GLU A 113 3.99 13.87 11.31
C GLU A 113 3.33 13.26 10.07
N PRO A 114 2.64 12.10 10.19
CA PRO A 114 1.94 11.49 9.08
C PRO A 114 0.76 12.32 8.60
N VAL A 115 0.50 12.31 7.29
CA VAL A 115 -0.68 13.00 6.70
C VAL A 115 -2.00 12.27 7.00
N GLY A 116 -1.92 11.00 7.39
CA GLY A 116 -3.06 10.14 7.69
C GLY A 116 -3.46 9.23 6.53
N VAL A 117 -4.76 9.03 6.32
CA VAL A 117 -5.27 8.07 5.32
C VAL A 117 -5.13 8.65 3.90
N VAL A 118 -4.44 7.91 3.03
CA VAL A 118 -4.18 8.32 1.63
C VAL A 118 -5.05 7.54 0.65
N ALA A 119 -5.72 8.26 -0.26
CA ALA A 119 -6.46 7.67 -1.38
C ALA A 119 -5.53 7.38 -2.57
N GLY A 120 -5.24 6.10 -2.83
CA GLY A 120 -4.33 5.66 -3.89
C GLY A 120 -5.03 5.38 -5.22
N ILE A 121 -5.08 6.35 -6.14
CA ILE A 121 -5.61 6.10 -7.49
C ILE A 121 -4.60 5.34 -8.34
N THR A 122 -5.01 4.22 -8.93
CA THR A 122 -4.12 3.32 -9.68
C THR A 122 -4.44 3.36 -11.18
N PRO A 123 -3.45 3.61 -12.06
CA PRO A 123 -3.69 3.61 -13.50
C PRO A 123 -3.72 2.19 -14.07
N VAL A 124 -4.54 1.98 -15.11
CA VAL A 124 -4.67 0.70 -15.83
C VAL A 124 -3.36 0.24 -16.50
N THR A 125 -2.43 1.15 -16.79
CA THR A 125 -1.16 0.81 -17.45
C THR A 125 -0.17 0.09 -16.53
N ASN A 126 -0.16 0.46 -15.24
CA ASN A 126 0.75 -0.07 -14.23
C ASN A 126 0.00 -0.41 -12.93
N PRO A 127 -0.97 -1.34 -12.97
CA PRO A 127 -1.88 -1.55 -11.85
C PRO A 127 -1.16 -2.07 -10.60
N THR A 128 -0.30 -3.08 -10.77
CA THR A 128 0.35 -3.76 -9.64
C THR A 128 1.54 -2.98 -9.10
N SER A 129 2.42 -2.49 -9.97
CA SER A 129 3.62 -1.76 -9.52
C SER A 129 3.27 -0.44 -8.85
N THR A 130 2.22 0.26 -9.30
CA THR A 130 1.74 1.47 -8.63
C THR A 130 1.14 1.16 -7.26
N ALA A 131 0.36 0.09 -7.14
CA ALA A 131 -0.20 -0.33 -5.86
C ALA A 131 0.90 -0.71 -4.85
N ILE A 132 1.91 -1.46 -5.29
CA ILE A 132 3.09 -1.81 -4.47
C ILE A 132 3.82 -0.54 -4.04
N PHE A 133 4.19 0.32 -4.99
CA PHE A 133 4.91 1.56 -4.73
C PHE A 133 4.18 2.43 -3.70
N LYS A 134 2.91 2.71 -3.91
CA LYS A 134 2.10 3.56 -3.02
C LYS A 134 1.95 2.93 -1.63
N SER A 135 1.79 1.61 -1.55
CA SER A 135 1.68 0.92 -0.26
C SER A 135 2.98 1.01 0.53
N LEU A 136 4.14 0.82 -0.12
CA LEU A 136 5.43 0.86 0.57
C LEU A 136 5.76 2.26 1.09
N ILE A 137 5.54 3.31 0.29
CA ILE A 137 5.80 4.69 0.76
C ILE A 137 4.83 5.09 1.87
N ALA A 138 3.55 4.70 1.79
CA ALA A 138 2.58 4.98 2.84
C ALA A 138 2.95 4.27 4.15
N LEU A 139 3.40 3.01 4.08
CA LEU A 139 3.89 2.29 5.25
C LEU A 139 5.13 2.97 5.87
N LYS A 140 6.04 3.49 5.05
CA LYS A 140 7.25 4.17 5.52
C LYS A 140 6.95 5.48 6.23
N THR A 141 5.89 6.19 5.87
CA THR A 141 5.56 7.52 6.40
C THR A 141 4.54 7.52 7.55
N ARG A 142 4.03 6.35 7.95
CA ARG A 142 2.95 6.15 8.92
C ARG A 142 1.58 6.65 8.48
#